data_AF-A0A8J2PDJ4-F1
#
_entry.id   AF-A0A8J2PDJ4-F1
#
_cell.length_a   1.000
_cell.length_b   1.000
_cell.length_c   1.000
_cell.angle_alpha   90.00
_cell.angle_beta   90.00
_cell.angle_gamma   90.00
#
_symmetry.space_group_name_H-M   'P 1'
#
loop_
_entity.id
_entity.type
_entity.pdbx_description
1 polymer ?
#
loop_
_entity_poly.entity_id
_entity_poly.type
_entity_poly.pdbx_seq_one_letter_code
_entity_poly.pdbx_strand_id
1 'polypeptide(L)'
;MAIKNLIGIILFIHCCTAQVLWPDLRIKYDLNAFNAFYHMGRTLTEIKDENHFVQDPTQQSCVGELDNGAFYYGYRLSDPNDTVLSVLYDVQGTVAGVQAWFLKDSVLKSPETSTFRFDQVWSYQNKTVNGKEFFVSTAYFVRPETICTTGRSESSLDTEGTGYGLWFQRGASPLESEEVPMKRTDAIAKGWTKNSCFVGMGRHNFYEVDTYDETNCTKSEGYFLLYNKQEELSGFGFRIQGLVESRYIEQPPNIAISLILGDPVPQCVLDENTKHGSTTMHVFFTSAPWQILCL
;
A
#
# COMPACT_ATOMS: atom_id res chain seq x y z
N MET A 1 -17.37 62.73 -30.92
CA MET A 1 -17.70 62.34 -29.53
C MET A 1 -17.41 60.86 -29.40
N ALA A 2 -16.57 60.48 -28.43
CA ALA A 2 -15.67 59.34 -28.49
C ALA A 2 -16.32 57.96 -28.28
N ILE A 3 -15.85 56.98 -29.06
CA ILE A 3 -16.10 55.54 -28.92
C ILE A 3 -15.26 55.02 -27.75
N LYS A 4 -15.89 54.47 -26.71
CA LYS A 4 -15.21 53.71 -25.65
C LYS A 4 -15.42 52.22 -25.91
N ASN A 5 -14.40 51.58 -26.46
CA ASN A 5 -14.22 50.13 -26.41
C ASN A 5 -13.77 49.74 -25.01
N LEU A 6 -14.53 48.87 -24.34
CA LEU A 6 -14.08 48.19 -23.12
C LEU A 6 -14.01 46.69 -23.44
N ILE A 7 -12.80 46.22 -23.74
CA ILE A 7 -12.50 44.78 -23.84
C ILE A 7 -12.19 44.32 -22.41
N GLY A 8 -13.11 43.56 -21.82
CA GLY A 8 -12.87 42.86 -20.56
C GLY A 8 -12.05 41.61 -20.82
N ILE A 9 -10.79 41.60 -20.38
CA ILE A 9 -9.95 40.41 -20.36
C ILE A 9 -10.35 39.59 -19.13
N ILE A 10 -11.05 38.48 -19.33
CA ILE A 10 -11.27 37.46 -18.30
C ILE A 10 -10.02 36.58 -18.26
N LEU A 11 -9.15 36.79 -17.26
CA LEU A 11 -8.11 35.83 -16.93
C LEU A 11 -8.76 34.59 -16.31
N PHE A 12 -8.88 33.51 -17.07
CA PHE A 12 -9.09 32.18 -16.50
C PHE A 12 -7.80 31.77 -15.77
N ILE A 13 -7.77 31.97 -14.46
CA ILE A 13 -6.80 31.32 -13.60
C ILE A 13 -7.21 29.83 -13.57
N HIS A 14 -6.64 29.03 -14.47
CA HIS A 14 -6.59 27.59 -14.26
C HIS A 14 -5.77 27.37 -13.00
N CYS A 15 -6.45 27.03 -11.91
CA CYS A 15 -5.81 26.48 -10.74
C CYS A 15 -5.23 25.13 -11.19
N CYS A 16 -3.97 25.13 -11.63
CA CYS A 16 -3.18 23.91 -11.67
C CYS A 16 -3.10 23.42 -10.23
N THR A 17 -4.02 22.55 -9.84
CA THR A 17 -3.79 21.69 -8.68
C THR A 17 -2.57 20.88 -9.04
N ALA A 18 -1.41 21.27 -8.51
CA ALA A 18 -0.19 20.48 -8.66
C ALA A 18 -0.51 19.08 -8.15
N GLN A 19 -0.48 18.12 -9.06
CA GLN A 19 -0.66 16.72 -8.70
C GLN A 19 0.46 16.34 -7.73
N VAL A 20 0.12 15.58 -6.68
CA VAL A 20 1.10 15.12 -5.69
C VAL A 20 2.09 14.23 -6.43
N LEU A 21 3.35 14.67 -6.52
CA LEU A 21 4.41 13.89 -7.11
C LEU A 21 4.97 12.93 -6.05
N TRP A 22 5.13 11.67 -6.43
CA TRP A 22 5.72 10.62 -5.60
C TRP A 22 7.16 10.36 -6.03
N PRO A 23 8.16 11.07 -5.47
CA PRO A 23 9.51 11.07 -6.03
C PRO A 23 10.32 9.80 -5.75
N ASP A 24 9.84 8.88 -4.90
CA ASP A 24 10.58 7.69 -4.50
C ASP A 24 9.63 6.56 -4.08
N LEU A 25 10.15 5.34 -3.91
CA LEU A 25 9.46 4.20 -3.32
C LEU A 25 10.34 3.61 -2.22
N ARG A 26 9.83 3.65 -0.99
CA ARG A 26 10.52 3.09 0.17
C ARG A 26 9.62 2.17 0.95
N ILE A 27 10.20 1.11 1.50
CA ILE A 27 9.48 0.13 2.29
C ILE A 27 10.14 -0.02 3.65
N LYS A 28 9.32 -0.41 4.61
CA LYS A 28 9.65 -0.63 6.01
C LYS A 28 9.80 0.64 6.83
N TYR A 29 9.24 0.58 8.02
CA TYR A 29 9.54 1.46 9.13
C TYR A 29 10.35 0.72 10.20
N ASP A 30 11.25 1.41 10.87
CA ASP A 30 11.86 0.97 12.12
C ASP A 30 12.23 2.23 12.93
N LEU A 31 12.18 2.14 14.26
CA LEU A 31 12.65 3.23 15.13
C LEU A 31 14.16 3.47 14.93
N ASN A 32 14.89 2.42 14.60
CA ASN A 32 16.26 2.52 14.14
C ASN A 32 16.26 2.82 12.63
N ALA A 33 16.50 4.08 12.27
CA ALA A 33 16.53 4.53 10.88
C ALA A 33 17.54 3.77 9.99
N PHE A 34 18.57 3.12 10.54
CA PHE A 34 19.49 2.29 9.77
C PHE A 34 18.88 0.97 9.27
N ASN A 35 17.77 0.53 9.86
CA ASN A 35 17.02 -0.68 9.51
C ASN A 35 15.64 -0.34 8.89
N ALA A 36 15.45 0.90 8.47
CA ALA A 36 14.19 1.43 7.97
C ALA A 36 14.33 1.98 6.55
N PHE A 37 13.18 2.20 5.89
CA PHE A 37 13.05 2.99 4.67
C PHE A 37 13.93 2.49 3.51
N TYR A 38 13.96 1.17 3.30
CA TYR A 38 14.67 0.53 2.22
C TYR A 38 14.14 1.07 0.88
N HIS A 39 15.05 1.63 0.07
CA HIS A 39 14.77 2.05 -1.30
C HIS A 39 14.38 0.84 -2.14
N MET A 40 13.35 0.99 -2.98
CA MET A 40 12.94 -0.01 -3.95
C MET A 40 13.08 0.59 -5.35
N GLY A 41 13.88 -0.05 -6.20
CA GLY A 41 14.08 0.39 -7.58
C GLY A 41 12.76 0.58 -8.33
N ARG A 42 12.62 1.72 -9.01
CA ARG A 42 11.42 2.10 -9.77
C ARG A 42 11.50 1.69 -11.24
N THR A 43 12.64 1.15 -11.65
CA THR A 43 12.83 0.48 -12.95
C THR A 43 13.32 -0.96 -12.76
N LEU A 44 13.15 -1.78 -13.80
CA LEU A 44 13.69 -3.15 -13.82
C LEU A 44 15.21 -3.21 -13.63
N THR A 45 15.95 -2.19 -14.07
CA THR A 45 17.40 -2.10 -13.87
C THR A 45 17.71 -1.84 -12.40
N GLU A 46 17.11 -0.79 -11.82
CA GLU A 46 17.36 -0.42 -10.42
C GLU A 46 17.05 -1.57 -9.45
N ILE A 47 15.90 -2.26 -9.61
CA ILE A 47 15.52 -3.33 -8.68
C ILE A 47 16.41 -4.58 -8.78
N LYS A 48 16.98 -4.86 -9.97
CA LYS A 48 17.89 -6.00 -10.16
C LYS A 48 19.29 -5.66 -9.66
N ASP A 49 19.76 -4.45 -9.94
CA ASP A 49 21.13 -4.06 -9.65
C ASP A 49 21.32 -3.61 -8.20
N GLU A 50 20.35 -2.89 -7.63
CA GLU A 50 20.45 -2.33 -6.27
C GLU A 50 19.78 -3.23 -5.22
N ASN A 51 18.63 -3.81 -5.54
CA ASN A 51 17.87 -4.64 -4.61
C ASN A 51 18.12 -6.13 -4.77
N HIS A 52 18.71 -6.55 -5.90
CA HIS A 52 18.94 -7.96 -6.26
C HIS A 52 17.67 -8.81 -6.30
N PHE A 53 16.54 -8.19 -6.62
CA PHE A 53 15.29 -8.93 -6.78
C PHE A 53 15.32 -9.69 -8.10
N VAL A 54 14.70 -10.86 -8.09
CA VAL A 54 14.58 -11.73 -9.26
C VAL A 54 13.13 -11.80 -9.70
N GLN A 55 12.92 -11.86 -11.00
CA GLN A 55 11.59 -12.11 -11.55
C GLN A 55 11.16 -13.54 -11.23
N ASP A 56 9.88 -13.72 -10.93
CA ASP A 56 9.27 -15.04 -10.80
C ASP A 56 9.53 -15.86 -12.08
N PRO A 57 10.31 -16.95 -12.01
CA PRO A 57 10.67 -17.74 -13.19
C PRO A 57 9.47 -18.48 -13.79
N THR A 58 8.37 -18.59 -13.04
CA THR A 58 7.13 -19.21 -13.54
C THR A 58 6.27 -18.22 -14.32
N GLN A 59 6.53 -16.92 -14.20
CA GLN A 59 5.77 -15.89 -14.87
C GLN A 59 6.19 -15.77 -16.35
N GLN A 60 5.32 -16.18 -17.25
CA GLN A 60 5.56 -16.14 -18.70
C GLN A 60 5.08 -14.86 -19.38
N SER A 61 4.21 -14.09 -18.73
CA SER A 61 3.60 -12.88 -19.29
C SER A 61 3.46 -11.79 -18.23
N CYS A 62 3.22 -10.53 -18.65
CA CYS A 62 2.92 -9.45 -17.72
C CYS A 62 1.66 -9.74 -16.88
N VAL A 63 0.71 -10.50 -17.42
CA VAL A 63 -0.45 -10.97 -16.67
C VAL A 63 -0.02 -12.15 -15.81
N GLY A 64 -0.05 -11.97 -14.50
CA GLY A 64 0.13 -13.05 -13.55
C GLY A 64 -1.13 -13.90 -13.53
N GLU A 65 -1.07 -15.12 -14.07
CA GLU A 65 -2.20 -16.04 -14.11
C GLU A 65 -2.04 -17.15 -13.08
N LEU A 66 -3.11 -17.42 -12.33
CA LEU A 66 -3.24 -18.59 -11.45
C LEU A 66 -4.70 -19.06 -11.54
N ASP A 67 -4.91 -20.37 -11.74
CA ASP A 67 -6.24 -21.00 -11.79
C ASP A 67 -7.19 -20.47 -12.89
N ASN A 68 -6.73 -20.41 -14.15
CA ASN A 68 -7.51 -20.03 -15.35
C ASN A 68 -8.03 -18.58 -15.38
N GLY A 69 -7.26 -17.62 -14.85
CA GLY A 69 -7.57 -16.19 -15.00
C GLY A 69 -6.45 -15.27 -14.52
N ALA A 70 -6.55 -13.99 -14.90
CA ALA A 70 -5.63 -12.93 -14.45
C ALA A 70 -5.79 -12.70 -12.94
N PHE A 71 -4.73 -12.94 -12.18
CA PHE A 71 -4.68 -12.72 -10.75
C PHE A 71 -4.09 -11.35 -10.41
N TYR A 72 -3.02 -10.94 -11.07
CA TYR A 72 -2.43 -9.60 -10.94
C TYR A 72 -1.86 -9.13 -12.28
N TYR A 73 -1.59 -7.84 -12.39
CA TYR A 73 -0.89 -7.27 -13.54
C TYR A 73 0.49 -6.75 -13.16
N GLY A 74 1.46 -7.01 -14.04
CA GLY A 74 2.84 -6.58 -13.92
C GLY A 74 3.80 -7.75 -13.76
N TYR A 75 5.04 -7.56 -14.23
CA TYR A 75 6.15 -8.46 -13.95
C TYR A 75 6.50 -8.38 -12.47
N ARG A 76 6.42 -9.51 -11.77
CA ARG A 76 6.64 -9.62 -10.33
C ARG A 76 8.09 -9.95 -10.04
N LEU A 77 8.74 -9.06 -9.29
CA LEU A 77 10.10 -9.23 -8.81
C LEU A 77 10.12 -9.27 -7.29
N SER A 78 10.88 -10.20 -6.72
CA SER A 78 10.97 -10.42 -5.27
C SER A 78 12.40 -10.70 -4.84
N ASP A 79 12.71 -10.46 -3.57
CA ASP A 79 13.93 -10.97 -2.95
C ASP A 79 13.89 -12.51 -2.96
N PRO A 80 14.91 -13.20 -3.52
CA PRO A 80 14.93 -14.66 -3.57
C PRO A 80 14.93 -15.32 -2.18
N ASN A 81 15.31 -14.59 -1.12
CA ASN A 81 15.35 -15.07 0.25
C ASN A 81 14.18 -14.59 1.11
N ASP A 82 13.38 -13.64 0.63
CA ASP A 82 12.25 -13.06 1.35
C ASP A 82 11.14 -12.64 0.38
N THR A 83 10.23 -13.58 0.13
CA THR A 83 9.15 -13.39 -0.85
C THR A 83 7.92 -12.68 -0.28
N VAL A 84 7.97 -12.17 0.96
CA VAL A 84 6.82 -11.49 1.57
C VAL A 84 6.49 -10.21 0.79
N LEU A 85 7.52 -9.50 0.31
CA LEU A 85 7.36 -8.35 -0.57
C LEU A 85 7.64 -8.76 -2.03
N SER A 86 6.79 -8.29 -2.94
CA SER A 86 7.12 -8.23 -4.36
C SER A 86 6.85 -6.84 -4.92
N VAL A 87 7.69 -6.39 -5.85
CA VAL A 87 7.44 -5.17 -6.63
C VAL A 87 6.97 -5.57 -8.02
N LEU A 88 5.95 -4.88 -8.52
CA LEU A 88 5.33 -5.11 -9.82
C LEU A 88 5.79 -4.04 -10.81
N TYR A 89 6.16 -4.45 -12.02
CA TYR A 89 6.57 -3.56 -13.12
C TYR A 89 5.66 -3.73 -14.31
N ASP A 90 5.34 -2.64 -14.99
CA ASP A 90 4.55 -2.66 -16.21
C ASP A 90 5.32 -3.25 -17.41
N VAL A 91 4.64 -3.35 -18.56
CA VAL A 91 5.23 -3.87 -19.81
C VAL A 91 6.44 -3.11 -20.32
N GLN A 92 6.64 -1.87 -19.87
CA GLN A 92 7.76 -1.01 -20.24
C GLN A 92 8.88 -1.05 -19.18
N GLY A 93 8.69 -1.81 -18.09
CA GLY A 93 9.69 -1.98 -17.04
C GLY A 93 9.71 -0.88 -15.98
N THR A 94 8.66 -0.06 -15.89
CA THR A 94 8.50 0.96 -14.85
C THR A 94 7.62 0.44 -13.72
N VAL A 95 7.91 0.81 -12.47
CA VAL A 95 7.16 0.35 -11.31
C VAL A 95 5.66 0.65 -11.46
N ALA A 96 4.84 -0.34 -11.16
CA ALA A 96 3.39 -0.29 -11.33
C ALA A 96 2.63 -0.62 -10.04
N GLY A 97 3.29 -1.23 -9.05
CA GLY A 97 2.67 -1.60 -7.79
C GLY A 97 3.55 -2.47 -6.91
N VAL A 98 2.96 -2.99 -5.84
CA VAL A 98 3.59 -3.92 -4.90
C VAL A 98 2.58 -4.96 -4.41
N GLN A 99 3.10 -6.11 -3.99
CA GLN A 99 2.31 -7.17 -3.35
C GLN A 99 2.91 -7.56 -2.01
N ALA A 100 2.03 -7.87 -1.07
CA ALA A 100 2.38 -8.57 0.16
C ALA A 100 1.85 -10.00 0.11
N TRP A 101 2.72 -10.98 0.31
CA TRP A 101 2.41 -12.41 0.30
C TRP A 101 2.65 -13.00 1.69
N PHE A 102 1.57 -13.33 2.40
CA PHE A 102 1.62 -13.88 3.74
C PHE A 102 1.30 -15.37 3.72
N LEU A 103 2.27 -16.22 4.05
CA LEU A 103 2.06 -17.66 4.15
C LEU A 103 1.03 -17.94 5.26
N LYS A 104 -0.07 -18.64 4.93
CA LYS A 104 -1.16 -18.89 5.87
C LYS A 104 -0.67 -19.61 7.13
N ASP A 105 0.23 -20.58 7.00
CA ASP A 105 0.80 -21.30 8.15
C ASP A 105 1.57 -20.39 9.11
N SER A 106 2.16 -19.30 8.62
CA SER A 106 2.86 -18.31 9.46
C SER A 106 1.88 -17.37 10.17
N VAL A 107 0.82 -16.98 9.47
CA VAL A 107 -0.25 -16.11 9.95
C VAL A 107 -1.11 -16.84 11.00
N LEU A 108 -1.47 -18.08 10.70
CA LEU A 108 -2.40 -18.91 11.44
C LEU A 108 -1.69 -19.92 12.34
N LYS A 109 -0.56 -19.56 12.97
CA LYS A 109 0.19 -20.47 13.89
C LYS A 109 -0.67 -21.04 15.03
N SER A 110 -1.83 -20.44 15.32
CA SER A 110 -2.82 -20.95 16.27
C SER A 110 -4.24 -20.83 15.69
N PRO A 111 -4.56 -21.58 14.62
CA PRO A 111 -5.77 -21.39 13.82
C PRO A 111 -7.04 -21.68 14.64
N GLU A 112 -6.96 -22.66 15.54
CA GLU A 112 -7.98 -23.05 16.52
C GLU A 112 -8.47 -21.89 17.38
N THR A 113 -7.63 -20.86 17.55
CA THR A 113 -7.87 -19.74 18.45
C THR A 113 -8.09 -18.42 17.74
N SER A 114 -7.73 -18.32 16.45
CA SER A 114 -7.96 -17.10 15.68
C SER A 114 -9.42 -17.06 15.23
N THR A 115 -10.13 -16.01 15.63
CA THR A 115 -11.52 -15.76 15.20
C THR A 115 -11.59 -14.89 13.95
N PHE A 116 -10.44 -14.52 13.38
CA PHE A 116 -10.37 -13.61 12.25
C PHE A 116 -10.88 -14.27 10.96
N ARG A 117 -11.71 -13.53 10.24
CA ARG A 117 -12.41 -13.98 9.02
C ARG A 117 -11.74 -13.40 7.79
N PHE A 118 -10.54 -13.93 7.47
CA PHE A 118 -9.80 -13.56 6.26
C PHE A 118 -10.62 -13.73 4.98
N ASP A 119 -11.57 -14.68 4.96
CA ASP A 119 -12.50 -14.93 3.86
C ASP A 119 -13.54 -13.83 3.65
N GLN A 120 -13.72 -12.93 4.63
CA GLN A 120 -14.71 -11.85 4.61
C GLN A 120 -14.09 -10.46 4.50
N VAL A 121 -12.76 -10.39 4.35
CA VAL A 121 -12.02 -9.14 4.22
C VAL A 121 -11.48 -9.05 2.79
N TRP A 122 -11.91 -8.03 2.06
CA TRP A 122 -11.69 -7.97 0.61
C TRP A 122 -10.24 -7.66 0.23
N SER A 123 -9.46 -7.10 1.16
CA SER A 123 -8.04 -6.79 0.96
C SER A 123 -7.18 -8.02 0.76
N TYR A 124 -7.64 -9.22 1.13
CA TYR A 124 -6.88 -10.46 1.01
C TYR A 124 -7.43 -11.39 -0.06
N GLN A 125 -6.55 -11.87 -0.92
CA GLN A 125 -6.81 -12.90 -1.89
C GLN A 125 -6.20 -14.22 -1.41
N ASN A 126 -7.00 -15.28 -1.37
CA ASN A 126 -6.52 -16.62 -1.07
C ASN A 126 -5.86 -17.22 -2.31
N LYS A 127 -4.61 -17.68 -2.19
CA LYS A 127 -3.89 -18.33 -3.29
C LYS A 127 -3.10 -19.55 -2.86
N THR A 128 -3.05 -20.53 -3.75
CA THR A 128 -2.23 -21.73 -3.58
C THR A 128 -1.16 -21.73 -4.64
N VAL A 129 0.11 -21.74 -4.22
CA VAL A 129 1.26 -21.81 -5.13
C VAL A 129 2.16 -22.95 -4.65
N ASN A 130 2.41 -23.92 -5.52
CA ASN A 130 3.23 -25.10 -5.21
C ASN A 130 2.81 -25.82 -3.91
N GLY A 131 1.49 -25.95 -3.70
CA GLY A 131 0.91 -26.62 -2.53
C GLY A 131 0.96 -25.80 -1.22
N LYS A 132 1.45 -24.56 -1.26
CA LYS A 132 1.42 -23.64 -0.11
C LYS A 132 0.30 -22.61 -0.27
N GLU A 133 -0.41 -22.33 0.80
CA GLU A 133 -1.48 -21.35 0.81
C GLU A 133 -1.00 -19.99 1.33
N PHE A 134 -1.46 -18.92 0.68
CA PHE A 134 -1.11 -17.54 0.99
C PHE A 134 -2.36 -16.67 1.10
N PHE A 135 -2.29 -15.67 1.98
CA PHE A 135 -3.06 -14.45 1.87
C PHE A 135 -2.22 -13.43 1.08
N VAL A 136 -2.76 -12.94 -0.03
CA VAL A 136 -2.07 -11.96 -0.89
C VAL A 136 -2.85 -10.66 -0.89
N SER A 137 -2.13 -9.54 -0.83
CA SER A 137 -2.69 -8.21 -0.97
C SER A 137 -1.90 -7.45 -2.04
N THR A 138 -2.59 -6.75 -2.92
CA THR A 138 -1.97 -6.06 -4.07
C THR A 138 -2.39 -4.60 -4.11
N ALA A 139 -1.42 -3.72 -4.28
CA ALA A 139 -1.61 -2.29 -4.44
C ALA A 139 -0.91 -1.81 -5.72
N TYR A 140 -1.65 -1.10 -6.59
CA TYR A 140 -1.14 -0.54 -7.84
C TYR A 140 -0.96 0.97 -7.72
N PHE A 141 0.11 1.52 -8.28
CA PHE A 141 0.43 2.95 -8.29
C PHE A 141 -0.02 3.66 -9.57
N VAL A 142 -0.57 2.88 -10.49
CA VAL A 142 -1.13 3.31 -11.76
C VAL A 142 -2.41 2.52 -12.02
N ARG A 143 -3.21 2.97 -12.99
CA ARG A 143 -4.42 2.26 -13.42
C ARG A 143 -4.09 0.84 -13.87
N PRO A 144 -4.68 -0.21 -13.26
CA PRO A 144 -4.38 -1.60 -13.60
C PRO A 144 -4.52 -1.91 -15.10
N GLU A 145 -5.51 -1.34 -15.77
CA GLU A 145 -5.77 -1.53 -17.20
C GLU A 145 -4.61 -1.11 -18.13
N THR A 146 -3.70 -0.28 -17.65
CA THR A 146 -2.54 0.21 -18.40
C THR A 146 -1.29 -0.65 -18.22
N ILE A 147 -1.19 -1.41 -17.12
CA ILE A 147 0.05 -2.07 -16.67
C ILE A 147 0.57 -3.08 -17.69
N CYS A 148 -0.32 -3.89 -18.27
CA CYS A 148 0.05 -4.93 -19.23
C CYS A 148 -0.28 -4.60 -20.69
N THR A 149 -0.62 -3.35 -20.98
CA THR A 149 -1.01 -2.91 -22.32
C THR A 149 -0.07 -1.82 -22.84
N THR A 150 -0.13 -0.62 -22.29
CA THR A 150 0.71 0.51 -22.69
C THR A 150 1.92 0.69 -21.80
N GLY A 151 1.77 0.46 -20.49
CA GLY A 151 2.78 0.77 -19.48
C GLY A 151 3.18 2.24 -19.45
N ARG A 152 4.29 2.53 -18.77
CA ARG A 152 4.91 3.85 -18.68
C ARG A 152 6.39 3.79 -19.01
N SER A 153 6.91 4.77 -19.72
CA SER A 153 8.36 4.89 -19.93
C SER A 153 9.07 5.35 -18.64
N GLU A 154 10.36 5.06 -18.53
CA GLU A 154 11.20 5.55 -17.43
C GLU A 154 11.16 7.08 -17.29
N SER A 155 11.13 7.81 -18.41
CA SER A 155 11.00 9.28 -18.41
C SER A 155 9.70 9.81 -17.79
N SER A 156 8.66 8.97 -17.65
CA SER A 156 7.43 9.37 -16.96
C SER A 156 7.65 9.56 -15.46
N LEU A 157 8.70 8.97 -14.87
CA LEU A 157 9.03 9.13 -13.46
C LEU A 157 9.32 10.60 -13.10
N ASP A 158 9.76 11.42 -14.05
CA ASP A 158 10.01 12.87 -13.82
C ASP A 158 8.72 13.67 -13.61
N THR A 159 7.61 13.24 -14.23
CA THR A 159 6.33 13.96 -14.21
C THR A 159 5.26 13.29 -13.38
N GLU A 160 5.27 11.96 -13.30
CA GLU A 160 4.30 11.14 -12.58
C GLU A 160 4.90 10.50 -11.33
N GLY A 161 6.22 10.47 -11.18
CA GLY A 161 6.87 9.81 -10.06
C GLY A 161 6.63 8.29 -10.06
N THR A 162 6.71 7.69 -8.87
CA THR A 162 6.40 6.28 -8.61
C THR A 162 5.01 5.90 -9.14
N GLY A 163 4.07 6.83 -9.19
CA GLY A 163 2.75 6.63 -9.77
C GLY A 163 1.86 7.85 -9.56
N TYR A 164 0.72 7.86 -10.26
CA TYR A 164 -0.20 8.99 -10.28
C TYR A 164 -1.48 8.78 -9.45
N GLY A 165 -1.63 7.62 -8.82
CA GLY A 165 -2.72 7.28 -7.92
C GLY A 165 -2.46 5.96 -7.20
N LEU A 166 -3.38 5.52 -6.33
CA LEU A 166 -3.26 4.25 -5.64
C LEU A 166 -4.56 3.46 -5.79
N TRP A 167 -4.44 2.19 -6.17
CA TRP A 167 -5.55 1.27 -6.31
C TRP A 167 -5.30 0.01 -5.51
N PHE A 168 -6.22 -0.37 -4.63
CA PHE A 168 -6.15 -1.65 -3.93
C PHE A 168 -6.95 -2.68 -4.68
N GLN A 169 -6.31 -3.79 -5.01
CA GLN A 169 -7.02 -4.91 -5.63
C GLN A 169 -8.05 -5.48 -4.66
N ARG A 170 -9.27 -5.62 -5.18
CA ARG A 170 -10.44 -6.12 -4.49
C ARG A 170 -10.90 -7.40 -5.19
N GLY A 171 -10.77 -8.54 -4.53
CA GLY A 171 -11.19 -9.81 -5.11
C GLY A 171 -10.19 -10.38 -6.10
N ALA A 172 -10.69 -11.21 -7.03
CA ALA A 172 -9.85 -12.13 -7.80
C ALA A 172 -9.17 -11.50 -9.02
N SER A 173 -9.73 -10.40 -9.53
CA SER A 173 -9.28 -9.74 -10.76
C SER A 173 -8.50 -8.45 -10.47
N PRO A 174 -7.40 -8.15 -11.17
CA PRO A 174 -6.69 -6.87 -11.03
C PRO A 174 -7.53 -5.66 -11.47
N LEU A 175 -8.53 -5.85 -12.34
CA LEU A 175 -9.44 -4.78 -12.77
C LEU A 175 -10.53 -4.48 -11.74
N GLU A 176 -10.78 -5.41 -10.81
CA GLU A 176 -11.60 -5.16 -9.64
C GLU A 176 -10.70 -4.48 -8.59
N SER A 177 -10.49 -3.17 -8.71
CA SER A 177 -9.68 -2.40 -7.76
C SER A 177 -10.42 -1.17 -7.25
N GLU A 178 -10.20 -0.82 -5.99
CA GLU A 178 -10.74 0.38 -5.36
C GLU A 178 -9.71 1.52 -5.44
N GLU A 179 -10.11 2.66 -6.00
CA GLU A 179 -9.27 3.87 -6.03
C GLU A 179 -9.20 4.52 -4.64
N VAL A 180 -7.98 4.67 -4.16
CA VAL A 180 -7.68 5.27 -2.87
C VAL A 180 -7.70 6.80 -2.98
N PRO A 181 -8.38 7.50 -2.04
CA PRO A 181 -8.43 8.95 -2.08
C PRO A 181 -7.07 9.61 -1.85
N MET A 182 -6.68 10.48 -2.78
CA MET A 182 -5.43 11.24 -2.72
C MET A 182 -5.40 12.30 -1.61
N LYS A 183 -6.57 12.74 -1.13
CA LYS A 183 -6.73 13.70 -0.04
C LYS A 183 -7.36 13.05 1.18
N ARG A 184 -6.86 13.40 2.37
CA ARG A 184 -7.31 12.80 3.63
C ARG A 184 -8.79 13.08 3.92
N THR A 185 -9.28 14.26 3.56
CA THR A 185 -10.69 14.64 3.71
C THR A 185 -11.62 13.70 2.95
N ASP A 186 -11.22 13.33 1.73
CA ASP A 186 -11.99 12.45 0.87
C ASP A 186 -11.96 11.01 1.39
N ALA A 187 -10.83 10.59 1.97
CA ALA A 187 -10.72 9.31 2.67
C ALA A 187 -11.66 9.24 3.88
N ILE A 188 -11.69 10.28 4.70
CA ILE A 188 -12.60 10.34 5.85
C ILE A 188 -14.06 10.26 5.40
N ALA A 189 -14.42 10.96 4.32
CA ALA A 189 -15.76 10.88 3.73
C ALA A 189 -16.12 9.47 3.20
N LYS A 190 -15.11 8.66 2.86
CA LYS A 190 -15.25 7.25 2.44
C LYS A 190 -15.13 6.24 3.60
N GLY A 191 -15.08 6.67 4.87
CA GLY A 191 -15.03 5.76 6.03
C GLY A 191 -13.62 5.45 6.56
N TRP A 192 -12.57 6.09 6.02
CA TRP A 192 -11.23 5.97 6.58
C TRP A 192 -11.08 6.85 7.82
N THR A 193 -10.99 6.22 9.00
CA THR A 193 -10.96 6.91 10.30
C THR A 193 -9.78 7.85 10.45
N LYS A 194 -9.97 8.94 11.20
CA LYS A 194 -8.97 9.99 11.40
C LYS A 194 -8.04 9.63 12.57
N ASN A 195 -7.08 8.72 12.34
CA ASN A 195 -6.15 8.29 13.37
C ASN A 195 -4.95 9.25 13.53
N SER A 196 -4.08 8.91 14.48
CA SER A 196 -2.95 9.75 14.88
C SER A 196 -1.83 9.81 13.86
N CYS A 197 -0.99 10.83 14.01
CA CYS A 197 0.29 10.90 13.33
C CYS A 197 1.37 10.17 14.13
N PHE A 198 2.25 9.45 13.42
CA PHE A 198 3.47 8.88 13.99
C PHE A 198 4.69 9.39 13.24
N VAL A 199 5.74 9.78 13.98
CA VAL A 199 6.94 10.39 13.40
C VAL A 199 7.66 9.39 12.50
N GLY A 200 7.98 9.83 11.28
CA GLY A 200 8.57 8.99 10.24
C GLY A 200 7.58 8.10 9.49
N MET A 201 6.30 8.08 9.88
CA MET A 201 5.24 7.32 9.19
C MET A 201 4.22 8.26 8.52
N GLY A 202 3.77 9.28 9.25
CA GLY A 202 2.70 10.19 8.84
C GLY A 202 1.41 9.96 9.59
N ARG A 203 0.33 10.57 9.09
CA ARG A 203 -1.03 10.45 9.66
C ARG A 203 -1.68 9.19 9.15
N HIS A 204 -2.01 8.29 10.07
CA HIS A 204 -2.67 7.05 9.72
C HIS A 204 -4.16 7.28 9.52
N ASN A 205 -4.72 6.53 8.58
CA ASN A 205 -6.15 6.33 8.46
C ASN A 205 -6.42 4.86 8.18
N PHE A 206 -7.16 4.22 9.08
CA PHE A 206 -7.60 2.83 8.94
C PHE A 206 -9.09 2.79 8.59
N TYR A 207 -9.51 1.81 7.80
CA TYR A 207 -10.90 1.72 7.35
C TYR A 207 -11.82 1.26 8.49
N GLU A 208 -12.82 2.09 8.82
CA GLU A 208 -13.90 1.80 9.79
C GLU A 208 -13.43 1.27 11.17
N VAL A 209 -12.31 1.74 11.71
CA VAL A 209 -11.79 1.28 13.02
C VAL A 209 -12.80 1.42 14.15
N ASP A 210 -13.63 2.46 14.12
CA ASP A 210 -14.61 2.75 15.16
C ASP A 210 -15.69 1.66 15.28
N THR A 211 -15.81 0.75 14.29
CA THR A 211 -16.77 -0.37 14.29
C THR A 211 -16.15 -1.70 14.73
N TYR A 212 -14.83 -1.76 14.97
CA TYR A 212 -14.13 -3.03 15.17
C TYR A 212 -14.61 -3.80 16.41
N ASP A 213 -14.91 -3.11 17.51
CA ASP A 213 -15.42 -3.74 18.73
C ASP A 213 -16.80 -4.39 18.51
N GLU A 214 -17.63 -3.88 17.59
CA GLU A 214 -18.93 -4.46 17.25
C GLU A 214 -18.79 -5.86 16.63
N THR A 215 -17.67 -6.10 15.95
CA THR A 215 -17.35 -7.39 15.32
C THR A 215 -16.33 -8.20 16.10
N ASN A 216 -15.93 -7.72 17.30
CA ASN A 216 -14.81 -8.26 18.07
C ASN A 216 -13.55 -8.46 17.22
N CYS A 217 -13.24 -7.49 16.36
CA CYS A 217 -12.10 -7.51 15.45
C CYS A 217 -12.02 -8.75 14.54
N THR A 218 -13.14 -9.47 14.34
CA THR A 218 -13.17 -10.63 13.44
C THR A 218 -13.01 -10.22 11.98
N LYS A 219 -13.17 -8.93 11.67
CA LYS A 219 -12.92 -8.33 10.36
C LYS A 219 -12.24 -6.98 10.55
N SER A 220 -11.18 -6.76 9.80
CA SER A 220 -10.51 -5.46 9.68
C SER A 220 -9.74 -5.47 8.38
N GLU A 221 -9.82 -4.39 7.60
CA GLU A 221 -9.12 -4.33 6.32
C GLU A 221 -7.60 -4.43 6.51
N GLY A 222 -6.95 -5.11 5.57
CA GLY A 222 -5.51 -5.34 5.53
C GLY A 222 -4.70 -4.15 5.02
N TYR A 223 -5.32 -2.97 4.89
CA TYR A 223 -4.68 -1.74 4.44
C TYR A 223 -4.88 -0.60 5.43
N PHE A 224 -3.88 0.28 5.52
CA PHE A 224 -4.01 1.60 6.12
C PHE A 224 -3.37 2.65 5.22
N LEU A 225 -3.86 3.89 5.29
CA LEU A 225 -3.37 4.99 4.48
C LEU A 225 -2.48 5.91 5.31
N LEU A 226 -1.50 6.53 4.64
CA LEU A 226 -0.60 7.49 5.26
C LEU A 226 -0.70 8.83 4.53
N TYR A 227 -1.05 9.87 5.30
CA TYR A 227 -1.13 11.24 4.80
C TYR A 227 -0.03 12.11 5.39
N ASN A 228 0.50 13.03 4.57
CA ASN A 228 1.50 13.99 5.00
C ASN A 228 0.86 15.18 5.77
N LYS A 229 1.69 16.18 6.08
CA LYS A 229 1.24 17.39 6.79
C LYS A 229 0.20 18.20 5.99
N GLN A 230 0.27 18.16 4.67
CA GLN A 230 -0.64 18.81 3.71
C GLN A 230 -1.92 18.00 3.45
N GLU A 231 -2.13 16.91 4.18
CA GLU A 231 -3.28 16.01 4.02
C GLU A 231 -3.35 15.33 2.65
N GLU A 232 -2.17 15.11 2.05
CA GLU A 232 -1.98 14.41 0.78
C GLU A 232 -1.44 13.00 1.01
N LEU A 233 -1.92 12.06 0.20
CA LEU A 233 -1.49 10.66 0.26
C LEU A 233 0.02 10.59 0.00
N SER A 234 0.76 10.11 1.00
CA SER A 234 2.22 10.01 0.98
C SER A 234 2.73 8.59 1.17
N GLY A 235 1.82 7.64 1.34
CA GLY A 235 2.13 6.23 1.52
C GLY A 235 0.89 5.46 1.94
N PHE A 236 1.09 4.19 2.23
CA PHE A 236 0.09 3.28 2.77
C PHE A 236 0.82 2.17 3.51
N GLY A 237 0.09 1.18 4.02
CA GLY A 237 0.72 -0.06 4.40
C GLY A 237 -0.22 -1.24 4.36
N PHE A 238 0.41 -2.41 4.35
CA PHE A 238 -0.26 -3.68 4.55
C PHE A 238 -0.29 -3.97 6.05
N ARG A 239 -1.36 -4.60 6.51
CA ARG A 239 -1.50 -5.13 7.85
C ARG A 239 -2.04 -6.53 7.75
N ILE A 240 -1.61 -7.41 8.65
CA ILE A 240 -2.22 -8.71 8.87
C ILE A 240 -2.14 -9.07 10.36
N GLN A 241 -3.17 -9.75 10.88
CA GLN A 241 -3.08 -10.35 12.23
C GLN A 241 -2.19 -11.58 12.15
N GLY A 242 -1.32 -11.80 13.13
CA GLY A 242 -0.32 -12.87 13.11
C GLY A 242 1.11 -12.37 12.95
N LEU A 243 2.07 -13.27 13.21
CA LEU A 243 3.50 -13.02 13.17
C LEU A 243 4.13 -13.68 11.95
N VAL A 244 4.37 -12.86 10.92
CA VAL A 244 5.16 -13.24 9.76
C VAL A 244 6.61 -12.83 10.01
N GLU A 245 7.56 -13.58 9.45
CA GLU A 245 8.98 -13.24 9.49
C GLU A 245 9.39 -12.69 8.13
N SER A 246 9.93 -11.47 8.11
CA SER A 246 10.45 -10.82 6.91
C SER A 246 11.28 -9.61 7.32
N ARG A 247 12.28 -9.27 6.51
CA ARG A 247 13.05 -8.05 6.72
C ARG A 247 12.25 -6.79 6.40
N TYR A 248 11.15 -6.89 5.64
CA TYR A 248 10.35 -5.75 5.13
C TYR A 248 9.17 -5.35 6.02
N ILE A 249 8.91 -6.09 7.09
CA ILE A 249 7.74 -5.90 7.94
C ILE A 249 8.11 -5.38 9.34
N GLU A 250 7.10 -4.91 10.06
CA GLU A 250 7.16 -4.52 11.47
C GLU A 250 6.16 -5.33 12.29
N GLN A 251 6.48 -5.54 13.57
CA GLN A 251 5.59 -6.20 14.52
C GLN A 251 5.33 -5.23 15.68
N PRO A 252 4.31 -4.36 15.59
CA PRO A 252 4.12 -3.28 16.56
C PRO A 252 3.61 -3.81 17.91
N PRO A 253 4.20 -3.38 19.04
CA PRO A 253 3.63 -3.65 20.35
C PRO A 253 2.34 -2.84 20.57
N ASN A 254 1.50 -3.26 21.52
CA ASN A 254 0.24 -2.57 21.85
C ASN A 254 0.40 -1.08 22.10
N ILE A 255 1.49 -0.66 22.75
CA ILE A 255 1.75 0.77 23.00
C ILE A 255 1.87 1.57 21.70
N ALA A 256 2.50 1.03 20.66
CA ALA A 256 2.61 1.69 19.36
C ALA A 256 1.26 1.71 18.66
N ILE A 257 0.51 0.61 18.71
CA ILE A 257 -0.85 0.52 18.16
C ILE A 257 -1.76 1.57 18.79
N SER A 258 -1.75 1.71 20.12
CA SER A 258 -2.57 2.71 20.81
C SER A 258 -2.22 4.14 20.42
N LEU A 259 -0.92 4.45 20.29
CA LEU A 259 -0.48 5.77 19.83
C LEU A 259 -0.93 6.07 18.41
N ILE A 260 -0.90 5.08 17.53
CA ILE A 260 -1.28 5.20 16.12
C ILE A 260 -2.80 5.32 15.95
N LEU A 261 -3.59 4.44 16.58
CA LEU A 261 -5.04 4.44 16.43
C LEU A 261 -5.69 5.66 17.10
N GLY A 262 -5.10 6.15 18.20
CA GLY A 262 -5.64 7.29 18.96
C GLY A 262 -6.71 6.88 19.96
N ASP A 263 -7.39 7.85 20.55
CA ASP A 263 -8.42 7.62 21.58
C ASP A 263 -9.84 7.81 21.00
N PRO A 264 -10.74 6.81 21.09
CA PRO A 264 -10.55 5.49 21.70
C PRO A 264 -9.84 4.49 20.79
N VAL A 265 -9.06 3.60 21.39
CA VAL A 265 -8.54 2.40 20.72
C VAL A 265 -9.53 1.26 20.94
N PRO A 266 -10.01 0.54 19.89
CA PRO A 266 -10.85 -0.63 20.10
C PRO A 266 -10.09 -1.70 20.89
N GLN A 267 -10.69 -2.16 22.00
CA GLN A 267 -9.99 -3.06 22.92
C GLN A 267 -9.70 -4.40 22.24
N CYS A 268 -10.58 -4.86 21.34
CA CYS A 268 -10.36 -6.09 20.59
C CYS A 268 -9.05 -6.05 19.78
N VAL A 269 -8.60 -4.88 19.32
CA VAL A 269 -7.33 -4.78 18.56
C VAL A 269 -6.14 -5.10 19.44
N LEU A 270 -6.15 -4.59 20.68
CA LEU A 270 -5.07 -4.80 21.66
C LEU A 270 -5.05 -6.25 22.16
N ASP A 271 -6.23 -6.82 22.36
CA ASP A 271 -6.37 -8.21 22.81
C ASP A 271 -5.91 -9.18 21.72
N GLU A 272 -6.34 -8.98 20.46
CA GLU A 272 -5.90 -9.79 19.32
C GLU A 272 -4.38 -9.66 19.09
N ASN A 273 -3.82 -8.45 19.19
CA ASN A 273 -2.37 -8.28 19.06
C ASN A 273 -1.59 -8.95 20.20
N THR A 274 -2.12 -8.96 21.43
CA THR A 274 -1.49 -9.68 22.55
C THR A 274 -1.48 -11.19 22.32
N LYS A 275 -2.58 -11.70 21.74
CA LYS A 275 -2.81 -13.14 21.59
C LYS A 275 -2.14 -13.72 20.35
N HIS A 276 -2.19 -13.00 19.23
CA HIS A 276 -1.76 -13.47 17.92
C HIS A 276 -0.60 -12.66 17.33
N GLY A 277 -0.34 -11.47 17.87
CA GLY A 277 0.54 -10.50 17.23
C GLY A 277 -0.13 -9.84 16.02
N SER A 278 0.56 -8.86 15.47
CA SER A 278 0.23 -8.24 14.21
C SER A 278 1.50 -7.95 13.44
N THR A 279 1.38 -8.01 12.12
CA THR A 279 2.44 -7.69 11.19
C THR A 279 1.97 -6.53 10.32
N THR A 280 2.82 -5.53 10.14
CA THR A 280 2.60 -4.43 9.20
C THR A 280 3.73 -4.33 8.19
N MET A 281 3.48 -3.69 7.07
CA MET A 281 4.50 -3.30 6.10
C MET A 281 4.17 -1.89 5.62
N HIS A 282 4.99 -0.92 5.98
CA HIS A 282 4.82 0.45 5.51
C HIS A 282 5.43 0.65 4.13
N VAL A 283 4.73 1.39 3.27
CA VAL A 283 5.16 1.79 1.93
C VAL A 283 5.06 3.32 1.83
N PHE A 284 6.16 3.95 1.47
CA PHE A 284 6.32 5.41 1.41
C PHE A 284 6.62 5.86 0.00
N PHE A 285 5.99 6.98 -0.39
CA PHE A 285 6.16 7.59 -1.70
C PHE A 285 7.07 8.82 -1.69
N THR A 286 7.99 8.88 -0.73
CA THR A 286 8.89 10.03 -0.52
C THR A 286 10.33 9.58 -0.36
N SER A 287 11.26 10.41 -0.81
CA SER A 287 12.69 10.14 -0.73
C SER A 287 13.28 10.30 0.66
N ALA A 288 12.56 10.98 1.57
CA ALA A 288 13.00 11.21 2.94
C ALA A 288 11.90 10.95 3.99
N PRO A 289 11.45 9.69 4.17
CA PRO A 289 10.39 9.38 5.13
C PRO A 289 10.75 9.76 6.57
N TRP A 290 12.04 9.73 6.94
CA TRP A 290 12.54 10.16 8.25
C TRP A 290 12.29 11.65 8.54
N GLN A 291 11.91 12.46 7.54
CA GLN A 291 11.53 13.87 7.70
C GLN A 291 10.01 14.07 7.88
N ILE A 292 9.22 12.99 7.89
CA ILE A 292 7.78 13.09 8.16
C ILE A 292 7.57 13.42 9.64
N LEU A 293 7.16 14.67 9.91
CA LEU A 293 6.90 15.19 11.25
C LEU A 293 5.39 15.34 11.52
N CYS A 294 5.02 15.26 12.80
CA CYS A 294 3.62 15.30 13.26
C CYS A 294 3.13 16.65 13.79
N LEU A 295 3.87 17.73 13.50
CA LEU A 295 3.59 19.09 13.93
C LEU A 295 2.66 19.84 12.98
#